data_AF-A0A369Z4H7-F1
#
_entry.id   AF-A0A369Z4H7-F1
#
_cell.length_a   1.000
_cell.length_b   1.000
_cell.length_c   1.000
_cell.angle_alpha   90.00
_cell.angle_beta   90.00
_cell.angle_gamma   90.00
#
_symmetry.space_group_name_H-M   'P 1'
#
loop_
_entity.id
_entity.type
_entity.pdbx_description
1 polymer ?
#
loop_
_entity_poly.entity_id
_entity_poly.type
_entity_poly.pdbx_seq_one_letter_code
_entity_poly.pdbx_strand_id
1 'polypeptide(L)' 'MSSCSQRVTIKTEYLAPPQAYLTPCTQTAFTGETYGDAIDYLVVVMSERDLCAKQVDGIRKWIEISRSNLK' A
#
# COMPACT_ATOMS: atom_id res chain seq x y z
N MET A 1 -17.53 -49.07 -12.53
CA MET A 1 -16.35 -48.19 -12.56
C MET A 1 -16.82 -46.74 -12.49
N SER A 2 -17.05 -46.19 -11.30
CA SER A 2 -17.28 -44.75 -11.15
C SER A 2 -15.93 -44.11 -10.80
N SER A 3 -15.33 -43.44 -11.78
CA SER A 3 -14.13 -42.65 -11.58
C SER A 3 -14.48 -41.44 -10.70
N CYS A 4 -13.92 -41.37 -9.50
CA CYS A 4 -13.92 -40.16 -8.70
C CYS A 4 -12.93 -39.18 -9.33
N SER A 5 -13.39 -38.37 -10.29
CA SER A 5 -12.65 -37.16 -10.66
C SER A 5 -12.56 -36.29 -9.42
N GLN A 6 -11.40 -36.31 -8.76
CA GLN A 6 -11.05 -35.36 -7.73
C GLN A 6 -11.09 -33.97 -8.37
N ARG A 7 -12.19 -33.24 -8.14
CA ARG A 7 -12.26 -31.82 -8.44
C ARG A 7 -11.14 -31.15 -7.64
N VAL A 8 -10.05 -30.82 -8.31
CA VAL A 8 -9.02 -29.96 -7.75
C VAL A 8 -9.67 -28.59 -7.57
N THR A 9 -10.19 -28.33 -6.36
CA THR A 9 -10.62 -27.00 -5.98
C THR A 9 -9.34 -26.18 -5.83
N ILE A 10 -8.92 -25.52 -6.92
CA ILE A 10 -7.82 -24.56 -6.86
C ILE A 10 -8.33 -23.43 -5.96
N LYS A 11 -7.93 -23.45 -4.69
CA LYS A 11 -8.11 -22.30 -3.80
C LYS A 11 -7.15 -21.23 -4.32
N THR A 12 -7.68 -20.32 -5.13
CA THR A 12 -6.98 -19.07 -5.44
C THR A 12 -6.92 -18.26 -4.14
N GLU A 13 -5.87 -18.45 -3.36
CA GLU A 13 -5.62 -17.64 -2.18
C GLU A 13 -5.16 -16.26 -2.66
N TYR A 14 -5.96 -15.24 -2.36
CA TYR A 14 -5.65 -13.88 -2.78
C TYR A 14 -4.48 -13.36 -1.93
N LEU A 15 -3.31 -13.22 -2.55
CA LEU A 15 -2.15 -12.66 -1.88
C LEU A 15 -2.33 -11.12 -1.81
N ALA A 16 -2.48 -10.59 -0.60
CA ALA A 16 -2.59 -9.15 -0.36
C ALA A 16 -1.35 -8.63 0.40
N PRO A 17 -0.92 -7.38 0.17
CA PRO A 17 0.13 -6.77 0.96
C PRO A 17 -0.32 -6.57 2.42
N PRO A 18 0.65 -6.36 3.33
CA PRO A 18 0.36 -5.93 4.70
C PRO A 18 -0.59 -4.73 4.73
N GLN A 19 -1.62 -4.78 5.57
CA GLN A 19 -2.67 -3.76 5.63
C GLN A 19 -2.15 -2.35 5.95
N ALA A 20 -1.03 -2.26 6.68
CA ALA A 20 -0.38 -0.99 7.00
C ALA A 20 0.07 -0.20 5.76
N TYR A 21 0.30 -0.86 4.61
CA TYR A 21 0.66 -0.19 3.37
C TYR A 21 -0.55 0.24 2.53
N LEU A 22 -1.74 -0.29 2.84
CA LEU A 22 -2.99 0.00 2.12
C LEU A 22 -3.81 1.11 2.79
N THR A 23 -3.34 1.62 3.91
CA THR A 23 -3.99 2.75 4.58
C THR A 23 -3.90 3.99 3.68
N PRO A 24 -5.00 4.72 3.44
CA PRO A 24 -4.96 5.93 2.64
C PRO A 24 -3.91 6.91 3.16
N CYS A 25 -3.19 7.55 2.24
CA CYS A 25 -2.21 8.57 2.60
C CYS A 25 -2.92 9.79 3.21
N THR A 26 -2.39 10.29 4.31
CA THR A 26 -2.88 11.51 4.94
C THR A 26 -2.75 12.69 3.99
N GLN A 27 -3.79 13.51 3.93
CA GLN A 27 -3.82 14.76 3.20
C GLN A 27 -4.45 15.80 4.13
N THR A 28 -3.60 16.50 4.88
CA THR A 28 -4.08 17.63 5.67
C THR A 28 -4.58 18.72 4.71
N ALA A 29 -5.63 19.44 5.08
CA ALA A 29 -6.11 20.57 4.28
C ALA A 29 -5.32 21.84 4.63
N PHE A 30 -5.00 22.67 3.65
CA PHE A 30 -4.43 23.99 3.90
C PHE A 30 -5.50 24.94 4.43
N THR A 31 -5.24 25.55 5.60
CA THR A 31 -6.14 26.51 6.24
C THR A 31 -5.48 27.86 6.54
N GLY A 32 -4.30 28.11 5.96
CA GLY A 32 -3.55 29.34 6.16
C GLY A 32 -4.07 30.51 5.33
N GLU A 33 -3.75 31.73 5.77
CA GLU A 33 -4.17 32.96 5.09
C GLU A 33 -2.97 33.77 4.55
N THR A 34 -1.77 33.45 5.02
CA THR A 34 -0.55 34.18 4.69
C THR A 34 0.45 33.30 3.94
N TYR A 35 1.44 33.94 3.32
CA TYR A 35 2.58 33.23 2.74
C TYR A 35 3.38 32.46 3.81
N GLY A 36 3.46 32.98 5.04
CA GLY A 36 4.11 32.29 6.16
C GLY A 36 3.43 30.96 6.47
N ASP A 37 2.09 30.96 6.54
CA ASP A 37 1.31 29.74 6.79
C ASP A 37 1.52 28.70 5.68
N ALA A 38 1.70 29.14 4.43
CA ALA A 38 1.99 28.24 3.32
C ALA A 38 3.37 27.56 3.46
N ILE A 39 4.38 28.26 3.97
CA ILE A 39 5.70 27.68 4.26
C ILE A 39 5.61 26.67 5.41
N ASP A 40 4.90 26.99 6.48
CA ASP A 40 4.71 26.06 7.60
C ASP A 40 3.93 24.81 7.16
N TYR A 41 2.88 25.01 6.36
CA TYR A 41 2.10 23.93 5.78
C TYR A 41 2.93 23.05 4.81
N LEU A 42 3.94 23.62 4.14
CA LEU A 42 4.84 22.84 3.28
C LEU A 42 5.55 21.74 4.08
N VAL A 43 5.95 22.02 5.33
CA VAL A 43 6.59 21.03 6.22
C VAL A 43 5.63 19.88 6.52
N VAL A 44 4.35 20.19 6.76
CA VAL A 44 3.29 19.18 6.98
C VAL A 44 3.17 18.26 5.78
N VAL A 45 2.93 18.80 4.58
CA VAL A 45 2.72 17.97 3.38
C VAL A 45 3.98 17.22 2.95
N MET A 46 5.18 17.75 3.23
CA MET A 46 6.43 17.01 3.05
C MET A 46 6.48 15.77 3.95
N SER A 47 6.10 15.90 5.22
CA SER A 47 6.07 14.76 6.15
C SER A 47 5.04 13.70 5.74
N GLU A 48 3.85 14.13 5.30
CA GLU A 48 2.79 13.25 4.83
C GLU A 48 3.22 12.49 3.57
N ARG A 49 3.83 13.20 2.62
CA ARG A 49 4.38 12.61 1.40
C ARG A 49 5.45 11.56 1.71
N ASP A 50 6.36 11.84 2.64
CA ASP A 50 7.45 10.93 2.97
C ASP A 50 6.92 9.65 3.66
N LEU A 51 5.87 9.75 4.47
CA LEU A 51 5.16 8.59 5.03
C LEU A 51 4.44 7.78 3.95
N CYS A 52 3.70 8.45 3.07
CA CYS A 52 3.00 7.83 1.95
C CYS A 52 3.97 7.10 1.01
N ALA A 53 5.12 7.71 0.70
CA ALA A 53 6.16 7.09 -0.13
C ALA A 53 6.67 5.77 0.47
N LYS A 54 6.88 5.72 1.80
CA LYS A 54 7.29 4.48 2.49
C LYS A 54 6.24 3.38 2.38
N GLN A 55 4.95 3.70 2.40
CA GLN A 55 3.89 2.71 2.17
C GLN A 55 3.97 2.12 0.76
N VAL A 56 4.15 2.98 -0.26
CA VAL A 56 4.31 2.55 -1.66
C VAL A 56 5.55 1.67 -1.82
N ASP A 57 6.68 2.04 -1.22
CA ASP A 57 7.90 1.22 -1.25
C ASP A 57 7.71 -0.12 -0.52
N GLY A 58 6.94 -0.14 0.57
CA GLY A 58 6.51 -1.36 1.24
C GLY A 58 5.73 -2.30 0.32
N ILE A 59 4.80 -1.77 -0.48
CA ILE A 59 4.06 -2.53 -1.49
C ILE A 59 5.00 -3.09 -2.56
N ARG A 60 5.90 -2.25 -3.11
CA ARG A 60 6.86 -2.67 -4.14
C ARG A 60 7.73 -3.83 -3.64
N LYS A 61 8.29 -3.69 -2.45
CA LYS A 61 9.10 -4.74 -1.81
C LYS A 61 8.30 -6.01 -1.57
N TRP A 62 7.05 -5.88 -1.11
CA TRP A 62 6.17 -7.03 -0.93
C TRP A 62 5.88 -7.75 -2.26
N ILE A 63 5.66 -7.03 -3.35
CA ILE A 63 5.47 -7.62 -4.69
C ILE A 63 6.71 -8.41 -5.12
N GLU A 64 7.90 -7.85 -4.91
CA GLU A 64 9.16 -8.50 -5.27
C GLU A 64 9.37 -9.82 -4.50
N ILE A 65 9.21 -9.78 -3.18
CA ILE A 65 9.32 -10.97 -2.30
C ILE A 65 8.26 -12.00 -2.70
N SER A 66 7.01 -11.58 -2.85
CA SER A 66 5.90 -12.47 -3.19
C SER A 66 6.12 -13.14 -4.54
N ARG A 67 6.61 -12.40 -5.54
CA ARG A 67 6.96 -12.96 -6.85
C ARG A 67 8.11 -13.96 -6.76
N SER A 68 9.11 -13.70 -5.92
CA SER A 68 10.24 -14.62 -5.73
C SER A 68 9.81 -15.93 -5.06
N ASN A 69 8.86 -15.89 -4.14
CA ASN A 69 8.34 -17.06 -3.43
C ASN A 69 7.39 -17.93 -4.27
N LEU A 70 6.94 -17.42 -5.42
CA LEU A 70 6.07 -18.12 -6.37
C LEU A 70 6.85 -18.83 -7.50
N LYS A 71 8.17 -18.63 -7.58
CA LYS A 71 9.06 -19.37 -8.48
C LYS A 71 9.58 -20.63 -7.80
#